data_AF-U2JBS0-F1
#
_entry.id   AF-U2JBS0-F1
#
_cell.length_a   1.000
_cell.length_b   1.000
_cell.length_c   1.000
_cell.angle_alpha   90.00
_cell.angle_beta   90.00
_cell.angle_gamma   90.00
#
_symmetry.space_group_name_H-M   'P 1'
#
loop_
_entity.id
_entity.type
_entity.pdbx_description
1 polymer ?
#
loop_
_entity_poly.entity_id
_entity_poly.type
_entity_poly.pdbx_seq_one_letter_code
_entity_poly.pdbx_strand_id
1 'polypeptide(L)'
;MKKIILTGLSFLFAVTMLFAQEINPENKAKETVTELTEKLTLTDDQQAAVYDIVLEKVQAKIAVKSDTTLSEDVVKQQIEALTATANGKINDLLTEDQKPIFIQYLEEKMANKEEKI
;
A
#
# COMPACT_ATOMS: atom_id res chain seq x y z
N MET A 1 -10.46 -20.58 50.22
CA MET A 1 -9.50 -19.46 50.09
C MET A 1 -8.15 -19.99 50.53
N LYS A 2 -7.01 -19.87 49.84
CA LYS A 2 -6.52 -18.91 48.85
C LYS A 2 -5.47 -19.66 48.00
N LYS A 3 -5.33 -19.25 46.73
CA LYS A 3 -4.70 -19.99 45.63
C LYS A 3 -3.20 -20.25 45.86
N ILE A 4 -2.81 -21.50 45.68
CA ILE A 4 -1.47 -21.97 45.25
C ILE A 4 -1.29 -21.44 43.80
N ILE A 5 -0.15 -21.09 43.21
CA ILE A 5 1.20 -21.67 43.07
C ILE A 5 2.06 -20.49 42.55
N LEU A 6 3.30 -20.25 43.04
CA LEU A 6 4.56 -20.62 42.35
C LEU A 6 4.41 -20.49 40.81
N THR A 7 5.25 -19.80 40.04
CA THR A 7 6.70 -19.93 39.95
C THR A 7 7.10 -18.84 38.96
N GLY A 8 8.01 -17.96 39.33
CA GLY A 8 8.76 -17.25 38.30
C GLY A 8 9.60 -18.28 37.54
N LEU A 9 9.48 -18.31 36.21
CA LEU A 9 10.53 -18.50 35.21
C LEU A 9 9.88 -18.91 33.89
N SER A 10 9.72 -17.96 32.98
CA SER A 10 9.90 -18.14 31.52
C SER A 10 9.79 -16.78 30.85
N PHE A 11 10.83 -15.97 31.07
CA PHE A 11 11.24 -14.93 30.14
C PHE A 11 11.77 -15.63 28.89
N LEU A 12 10.86 -16.05 28.01
CA LEU A 12 11.18 -16.66 26.71
C LEU A 12 10.01 -16.38 25.75
N PHE A 13 9.75 -15.09 25.54
CA PHE A 13 9.07 -14.60 24.34
C PHE A 13 9.98 -13.59 23.62
N ALA A 14 11.28 -13.86 23.65
CA ALA A 14 12.24 -13.20 22.79
C ALA A 14 12.37 -14.03 21.51
N VAL A 15 12.32 -13.34 20.36
CA VAL A 15 12.59 -13.83 19.00
C VAL A 15 11.40 -14.45 18.24
N THR A 16 10.36 -13.66 17.96
CA THR A 16 9.60 -13.81 16.69
C THR A 16 9.19 -12.49 16.02
N MET A 17 9.37 -11.32 16.66
CA MET A 17 9.00 -10.02 16.07
C MET A 17 10.02 -9.43 15.08
N LEU A 18 10.95 -10.23 14.54
CA LEU A 18 11.99 -9.69 13.63
C LEU A 18 11.56 -9.57 12.16
N PHE A 19 10.30 -9.89 11.82
CA PHE A 19 9.75 -9.71 10.46
C PHE A 19 8.44 -8.89 10.40
N ALA A 20 8.05 -8.23 11.50
CA ALA A 20 6.73 -7.58 11.63
C ALA A 20 6.52 -6.29 10.79
N GLN A 21 7.44 -5.93 9.90
CA GLN A 21 7.31 -4.72 9.08
C GLN A 21 7.84 -4.86 7.65
N GLU A 22 7.87 -6.08 7.12
CA GLU A 22 8.10 -6.28 5.69
C GLU A 22 6.78 -6.03 4.94
N ILE A 23 6.74 -5.00 4.10
CA ILE A 23 5.57 -4.71 3.27
C ILE A 23 5.40 -5.87 2.29
N ASN A 24 4.43 -6.75 2.55
CA ASN A 24 4.03 -7.75 1.57
C ASN A 24 3.34 -7.04 0.39
N PRO A 25 3.91 -7.07 -0.84
CA PRO A 25 3.38 -6.31 -1.96
C PRO A 25 1.97 -6.74 -2.37
N GLU A 26 1.68 -8.04 -2.29
CA GLU A 26 0.38 -8.61 -2.66
C GLU A 26 -0.72 -8.17 -1.70
N ASN A 27 -0.45 -8.21 -0.39
CA ASN A 27 -1.40 -7.72 0.61
C ASN A 27 -1.71 -6.24 0.40
N LYS A 28 -0.66 -5.43 0.13
CA LYS A 28 -0.85 -4.00 -0.14
C LYS A 28 -1.65 -3.74 -1.43
N ALA A 29 -1.42 -4.55 -2.46
CA ALA A 29 -2.18 -4.48 -3.69
C ALA A 29 -3.65 -4.86 -3.46
N LYS A 30 -3.93 -5.96 -2.74
CA LYS A 30 -5.29 -6.36 -2.35
C LYS A 30 -6.02 -5.27 -1.58
N GLU A 31 -5.40 -4.70 -0.54
CA GLU A 31 -6.00 -3.59 0.22
C GLU A 31 -6.37 -2.40 -0.66
N THR A 32 -5.49 -2.03 -1.58
CA THR A 32 -5.73 -0.90 -2.49
C THR A 32 -6.87 -1.21 -3.46
N VAL A 33 -6.92 -2.42 -4.01
CA VAL A 33 -8.00 -2.87 -4.89
C VAL A 33 -9.31 -2.87 -4.13
N THR A 34 -9.37 -3.41 -2.91
CA THR A 34 -10.57 -3.38 -2.07
C THR A 34 -11.07 -1.95 -1.87
N GLU A 35 -10.19 -1.02 -1.49
CA GLU A 35 -10.55 0.39 -1.32
C GLU A 35 -11.11 0.99 -2.62
N LEU A 36 -10.45 0.76 -3.76
CA LEU A 36 -10.91 1.28 -5.05
C LEU A 36 -12.21 0.63 -5.52
N THR A 37 -12.41 -0.66 -5.27
CA THR A 37 -13.66 -1.37 -5.56
C THR A 37 -14.82 -0.79 -4.76
N GLU A 38 -14.63 -0.52 -3.47
CA GLU A 38 -15.66 0.09 -2.63
C GLU A 38 -16.04 1.50 -3.09
N LYS A 39 -15.07 2.26 -3.61
CA LYS A 39 -15.29 3.65 -4.07
C LYS A 39 -15.86 3.75 -5.48
N LEU A 40 -15.36 2.91 -6.39
CA LEU A 40 -15.61 3.02 -7.84
C LEU A 40 -16.55 1.93 -8.35
N THR A 41 -16.93 0.97 -7.50
CA THR A 41 -17.72 -0.21 -7.90
C THR A 41 -17.06 -0.93 -9.08
N LEU A 42 -15.77 -1.26 -8.94
CA LEU A 42 -14.98 -1.89 -10.00
C LEU A 42 -15.57 -3.27 -10.37
N THR A 43 -15.63 -3.56 -11.68
CA THR A 43 -15.95 -4.91 -12.15
C THR A 43 -14.81 -5.89 -11.83
N ASP A 44 -15.08 -7.19 -11.87
CA ASP A 44 -14.04 -8.21 -11.61
C ASP A 44 -12.83 -8.08 -12.55
N ASP A 45 -13.07 -7.77 -13.83
CA ASP A 45 -12.00 -7.53 -14.81
C ASP A 45 -11.17 -6.28 -14.47
N GLN A 46 -11.84 -5.19 -14.06
CA GLN A 46 -11.16 -3.98 -13.60
C GLN A 46 -10.36 -4.25 -12.32
N GLN A 47 -10.89 -5.03 -11.38
CA GLN A 47 -10.21 -5.39 -10.14
C GLN A 47 -8.92 -6.16 -10.40
N ALA A 48 -8.94 -7.15 -11.30
CA ALA A 48 -7.77 -7.92 -11.69
C ALA A 48 -6.69 -7.03 -12.33
N ALA A 49 -7.08 -6.18 -13.28
CA ALA A 49 -6.13 -5.29 -13.95
C ALA A 49 -5.55 -4.22 -13.00
N VAL A 50 -6.38 -3.66 -12.11
CA VAL A 50 -5.94 -2.71 -11.07
C VAL A 50 -5.00 -3.40 -10.07
N TYR A 51 -5.27 -4.65 -9.70
CA TYR A 51 -4.39 -5.43 -8.82
C TYR A 51 -2.97 -5.52 -9.39
N ASP A 52 -2.84 -5.93 -10.65
CA ASP A 52 -1.54 -6.08 -11.29
C ASP A 52 -0.77 -4.75 -11.37
N ILE A 53 -1.46 -3.66 -11.71
CA ILE A 53 -0.87 -2.31 -11.74
C ILE A 53 -0.37 -1.89 -10.36
N VAL A 54 -1.19 -2.11 -9.31
CA VAL A 54 -0.80 -1.73 -7.95
C VAL A 54 0.33 -2.61 -7.44
N LEU A 55 0.32 -3.91 -7.73
CA LEU A 55 1.37 -4.83 -7.35
C LEU A 55 2.72 -4.42 -7.97
N GLU A 56 2.73 -4.15 -9.28
CA GLU A 56 3.92 -3.65 -10.01
C GLU A 56 4.45 -2.37 -9.35
N LYS A 57 3.58 -1.39 -9.07
CA LYS A 57 3.95 -0.14 -8.40
C LYS A 57 4.56 -0.39 -7.01
N VAL A 58 3.94 -1.25 -6.21
CA VAL A 58 4.40 -1.51 -4.83
C VAL A 58 5.75 -2.21 -4.84
N GLN A 59 5.94 -3.21 -5.70
CA GLN A 59 7.23 -3.88 -5.88
C GLN A 59 8.32 -2.90 -6.33
N ALA A 60 8.04 -2.08 -7.34
CA ALA A 60 8.98 -1.05 -7.81
C ALA A 60 9.32 -0.04 -6.72
N LYS A 61 8.32 0.39 -5.93
CA LYS A 61 8.52 1.29 -4.80
C LYS A 61 9.40 0.68 -3.71
N ILE A 62 9.26 -0.61 -3.43
CA ILE A 62 10.13 -1.33 -2.49
C ILE A 62 11.55 -1.37 -3.03
N ALA A 63 11.75 -1.75 -4.30
CA ALA A 63 13.06 -1.77 -4.93
C ALA A 63 13.77 -0.41 -4.87
N VAL A 64 13.08 0.67 -5.22
CA VAL A 64 13.63 2.05 -5.16
C VAL A 64 13.99 2.44 -3.72
N LYS A 65 13.16 2.08 -2.73
CA LYS A 65 13.44 2.39 -1.31
C LYS A 65 14.58 1.57 -0.71
N SER A 66 14.80 0.36 -1.24
CA SER A 66 15.86 -0.53 -0.79
C SER A 66 17.21 -0.24 -1.46
N ASP A 67 17.23 0.57 -2.52
CA ASP A 67 18.45 0.99 -3.21
C ASP A 67 19.17 2.11 -2.42
N THR A 68 20.24 1.72 -1.72
CA THR A 68 21.06 2.62 -0.91
C THR A 68 22.02 3.49 -1.72
N THR A 69 22.05 3.32 -3.06
CA THR A 69 22.88 4.14 -3.94
C THR A 69 22.19 5.42 -4.38
N LEU A 70 20.87 5.52 -4.19
CA LEU A 70 20.06 6.67 -4.57
C LEU A 70 19.99 7.70 -3.44
N SER A 71 19.99 8.98 -3.80
CA SER A 71 19.68 10.05 -2.86
C SER A 71 18.18 10.09 -2.53
N GLU A 72 17.83 10.65 -1.37
CA GLU A 72 16.43 10.75 -0.93
C GLU A 72 15.53 11.50 -1.94
N ASP A 73 16.06 12.56 -2.55
CA ASP A 73 15.33 13.32 -3.58
C ASP A 73 15.06 12.48 -4.83
N VAL A 74 16.03 11.68 -5.26
CA VAL A 74 15.88 10.76 -6.40
C VAL A 74 14.87 9.66 -6.07
N VAL A 75 14.93 9.10 -4.86
CA VAL A 75 13.93 8.13 -4.37
C VAL A 75 12.53 8.74 -4.39
N LYS A 76 12.37 9.96 -3.88
CA LYS A 76 11.08 10.67 -3.88
C LYS A 76 10.55 10.88 -5.29
N GLN A 77 11.37 11.39 -6.21
CA GLN A 77 10.99 11.64 -7.60
C GLN A 77 10.57 10.35 -8.31
N GLN A 78 11.32 9.26 -8.13
CA GLN A 78 10.98 7.97 -8.73
C GLN A 78 9.66 7.42 -8.17
N ILE A 79 9.42 7.53 -6.86
CA ILE A 79 8.15 7.10 -6.25
C ILE A 79 6.96 7.93 -6.76
N GLU A 80 7.14 9.24 -6.94
CA GLU A 80 6.12 10.11 -7.52
C GLU A 80 5.81 9.72 -8.97
N ALA A 81 6.83 9.45 -9.78
CA ALA A 81 6.66 8.98 -11.16
C ALA A 81 5.96 7.61 -11.23
N LEU A 82 6.34 6.66 -10.38
CA LEU A 82 5.68 5.34 -10.27
C LEU A 82 4.21 5.50 -9.88
N THR A 83 3.91 6.41 -8.96
CA THR A 83 2.54 6.68 -8.51
C THR A 83 1.71 7.30 -9.64
N ALA A 84 2.24 8.32 -10.32
CA ALA A 84 1.56 8.97 -11.44
C ALA A 84 1.29 7.99 -12.60
N THR A 85 2.29 7.16 -12.92
CA THR A 85 2.16 6.13 -13.97
C THR A 85 1.04 5.13 -13.64
N ALA A 86 1.03 4.61 -12.41
CA ALA A 86 -0.01 3.68 -11.98
C ALA A 86 -1.39 4.32 -11.98
N ASN A 87 -1.53 5.56 -11.52
CA ASN A 87 -2.80 6.27 -11.55
C ASN A 87 -3.30 6.51 -12.97
N GLY A 88 -2.41 6.85 -13.92
CA GLY A 88 -2.75 6.95 -15.34
C GLY A 88 -3.28 5.63 -15.89
N LYS A 89 -2.54 4.53 -15.68
CA LYS A 89 -2.98 3.19 -16.10
C LYS A 89 -4.33 2.80 -15.49
N ILE A 90 -4.56 3.10 -14.20
CA ILE A 90 -5.85 2.82 -13.55
C ILE A 90 -6.96 3.66 -14.20
N ASN A 91 -6.76 4.96 -14.38
CA ASN A 91 -7.74 5.85 -14.99
C ASN A 91 -8.17 5.39 -16.40
N ASP A 92 -7.24 4.84 -17.18
CA ASP A 92 -7.53 4.33 -18.52
C ASP A 92 -8.40 3.06 -18.53
N LEU A 93 -8.46 2.32 -17.41
CA LEU A 93 -9.34 1.15 -17.23
C LEU A 93 -10.74 1.51 -16.76
N LEU A 94 -10.95 2.74 -16.28
CA LEU A 94 -12.21 3.18 -15.70
C LEU A 94 -13.20 3.64 -16.77
N THR A 95 -14.48 3.45 -16.48
CA THR A 95 -15.56 4.03 -17.29
C THR A 95 -15.61 5.55 -17.11
N GLU A 96 -16.28 6.25 -18.02
CA GLU A 96 -16.48 7.70 -17.92
C GLU A 96 -17.18 8.11 -16.62
N ASP A 97 -18.06 7.26 -16.08
CA ASP A 97 -18.75 7.53 -14.81
C ASP A 97 -17.84 7.31 -13.58
N GLN A 98 -16.84 6.43 -13.69
CA GLN A 98 -15.90 6.13 -12.61
C GLN A 98 -14.75 7.14 -12.52
N LYS A 99 -14.31 7.72 -13.65
CA LYS A 99 -13.16 8.64 -13.71
C LYS A 99 -13.30 9.86 -12.78
N PRO A 100 -14.44 10.57 -12.70
CA PRO A 100 -14.58 11.71 -11.77
C PRO A 100 -14.42 11.30 -10.31
N ILE A 101 -14.95 10.14 -9.93
CA ILE A 101 -14.84 9.61 -8.55
C ILE A 101 -13.38 9.26 -8.24
N PHE A 102 -12.67 8.70 -9.22
CA PHE A 102 -11.24 8.40 -9.05
C PHE A 102 -10.40 9.66 -8.92
N ILE A 103 -10.68 10.71 -9.69
CA ILE A 103 -10.01 12.01 -9.56
C ILE A 103 -10.22 12.58 -8.15
N GLN A 104 -11.47 12.57 -7.65
CA GLN A 104 -11.77 13.01 -6.29
C GLN A 104 -11.02 12.18 -5.24
N TYR A 105 -10.97 10.86 -5.40
CA TYR A 105 -10.18 9.98 -4.53
C TYR A 105 -8.70 10.36 -4.50
N LEU A 106 -8.11 10.70 -5.66
CA LEU A 106 -6.70 11.12 -5.73
C LEU A 106 -6.47 12.46 -5.02
N GLU A 107 -7.37 13.43 -5.20
CA GLU A 107 -7.32 14.72 -4.51
C GLU A 107 -7.38 14.54 -2.99
N GLU A 108 -8.29 13.70 -2.50
CA GLU A 108 -8.39 13.34 -1.08
C GLU A 108 -7.09 12.71 -0.55
N LYS A 109 -6.47 11.80 -1.32
CA LYS A 109 -5.18 11.18 -0.93
C LYS A 109 -4.04 12.20 -0.90
N MET A 110 -4.03 13.17 -1.81
CA MET A 110 -3.03 14.23 -1.83
C MET A 110 -3.18 15.17 -0.63
N ALA A 111 -4.39 15.64 -0.34
CA ALA A 111 -4.67 16.48 0.82
C ALA A 111 -4.25 15.79 2.14
N ASN A 112 -4.62 14.50 2.30
CA ASN A 112 -4.22 13.70 3.46
C ASN A 112 -2.71 13.47 3.59
N LYS A 113 -1.95 13.56 2.49
CA LYS A 113 -0.49 13.48 2.53
C LYS A 113 0.10 14.81 3.00
N GLU A 114 -0.44 15.93 2.52
CA GLU A 114 0.01 17.28 2.89
C GLU A 114 -0.27 17.61 4.36
N GLU A 115 -1.39 17.18 4.92
CA GLU A 115 -1.71 17.36 6.35
C GLU A 115 -0.77 16.60 7.30
N LYS A 116 -0.03 15.61 6.81
CA LYS A 116 0.86 14.76 7.60
C LYS A 116 2.34 15.17 7.52
N ILE A 117 2.66 16.25 6.80
CA ILE A 117 4.01 16.81 6.64
C ILE A 117 4.12 18.06 7.51
#